data_AF-A0A0W0HXW8-F1
#
_entry.id   AF-A0A0W0HXW8-F1
#
_cell.length_a   1.000
_cell.length_b   1.000
_cell.length_c   1.000
_cell.angle_alpha   90.00
_cell.angle_beta   90.00
_cell.angle_gamma   90.00
#
_symmetry.space_group_name_H-M   'P 1'
#
loop_
_entity.id
_entity.type
_entity.pdbx_description
1 polymer ?
#
loop_
_entity_poly.entity_id
_entity_poly.type
_entity_poly.pdbx_seq_one_letter_code
_entity_poly.pdbx_strand_id
1 'polypeptide(L)'
;MSSESMIARCRWQSTFDQQDQAAALQDFISQWSHSVLEQELDVFFSERCPAHQTWRIDTLQLDLGDIALEDMALELPRRLRVCLQTAFDELLSLPRSSASSRTESNLRILDMGQTLEDSLIGFLRHGSMPWWFKDARNIQQILDQLLSEQPDRVARILRDLGQSETVRKRVVWQLGETRLGRIIGLLEPWQAEVACTYAHQFIVLHNKRNVPNANSATTAIRSG
;
A
#
# COMPACT_ATOMS: atom_id res chain seq x y z
N MET A 1 23.06 6.54 9.28
CA MET A 1 22.94 6.17 7.86
C MET A 1 21.60 5.49 7.75
N SER A 2 20.65 6.09 7.04
CA SER A 2 19.27 5.61 7.01
C SER A 2 19.18 4.47 5.99
N SER A 3 18.94 3.25 6.43
CA SER A 3 18.74 2.10 5.53
C SER A 3 17.58 2.40 4.57
N GLU A 4 17.87 2.37 3.27
CA GLU A 4 16.87 2.59 2.22
C GLU A 4 16.00 1.35 1.96
N SER A 5 16.43 0.19 2.46
CA SER A 5 15.72 -1.08 2.39
C SER A 5 14.83 -1.27 3.62
N MET A 6 13.57 -1.69 3.43
CA MET A 6 12.66 -2.02 4.53
C MET A 6 12.16 -3.46 4.42
N ILE A 7 12.44 -4.27 5.45
CA ILE A 7 11.98 -5.66 5.55
C ILE A 7 10.82 -5.71 6.53
N ALA A 8 9.61 -5.97 6.03
CA ALA A 8 8.42 -6.04 6.89
C ALA A 8 8.41 -7.28 7.80
N ARG A 9 8.97 -8.41 7.32
CA ARG A 9 9.03 -9.67 8.07
C ARG A 9 10.10 -10.59 7.51
N CYS A 10 11.00 -11.06 8.37
CA CYS A 10 11.93 -12.15 8.10
C CYS A 10 11.49 -13.39 8.88
N ARG A 11 11.51 -14.57 8.26
CA ARG A 11 11.22 -15.86 8.92
C ARG A 11 12.23 -16.90 8.48
N TRP A 12 12.70 -17.66 9.46
CA TRP A 12 13.54 -18.83 9.26
C TRP A 12 12.72 -20.10 9.46
N GLN A 13 12.83 -21.03 8.52
CA GLN A 13 12.31 -22.39 8.67
C GLN A 13 13.52 -23.33 8.56
N SER A 14 13.78 -24.08 9.62
CA SER A 14 14.92 -24.99 9.72
C SER A 14 14.46 -26.32 10.32
N THR A 15 15.10 -27.41 9.87
CA THR A 15 14.84 -28.78 10.31
C THR A 15 16.15 -29.39 10.80
N PHE A 16 16.08 -30.23 11.84
CA PHE A 16 17.27 -30.78 12.50
C PHE A 16 17.20 -32.28 12.70
N ASP A 17 18.36 -32.92 12.56
CA ASP A 17 18.56 -34.33 12.86
C ASP A 17 18.81 -34.56 14.36
N GLN A 18 19.38 -33.57 15.07
CA GLN A 18 19.73 -33.66 16.49
C GLN A 18 19.13 -32.51 17.32
N GLN A 19 18.23 -32.87 18.25
CA GLN A 19 17.47 -31.92 19.07
C GLN A 19 18.36 -31.07 20.00
N ASP A 20 19.50 -31.60 20.44
CA ASP A 20 20.40 -30.93 21.39
C ASP A 20 21.10 -29.69 20.79
N GLN A 21 21.21 -29.61 19.46
CA GLN A 21 21.85 -28.51 18.74
C GLN A 21 20.86 -27.42 18.30
N ALA A 22 19.55 -27.67 18.43
CA ALA A 22 18.50 -26.77 17.94
C ALA A 22 18.52 -25.40 18.63
N ALA A 23 18.79 -25.37 19.95
CA ALA A 23 18.82 -24.12 20.72
C ALA A 23 20.01 -23.23 20.33
N ALA A 24 21.22 -23.80 20.28
CA ALA A 24 22.43 -23.08 19.88
C ALA A 24 22.32 -22.48 18.47
N LEU A 25 21.65 -23.21 17.59
CA LEU A 25 21.39 -22.77 16.23
C LEU A 25 20.36 -21.63 16.16
N GLN A 26 19.26 -21.74 16.90
CA GLN A 26 18.27 -20.67 16.97
C GLN A 26 18.90 -19.36 17.46
N ASP A 27 19.77 -19.44 18.47
CA ASP A 27 20.50 -18.28 18.99
C ASP A 27 21.46 -17.70 17.94
N PHE A 28 22.20 -18.57 17.24
CA PHE A 28 23.10 -18.16 16.16
C PHE A 28 22.35 -17.46 15.02
N ILE A 29 21.27 -18.05 14.50
CA ILE A 29 20.47 -17.46 13.41
C ILE A 29 19.89 -16.12 13.85
N SER A 30 19.41 -16.01 15.08
CA SER A 30 18.84 -14.78 15.61
C SER A 30 19.89 -13.67 15.69
N GLN A 31 21.06 -13.96 16.26
CA GLN A 31 22.17 -12.99 16.34
C GLN A 31 22.68 -12.60 14.95
N TRP A 32 22.86 -13.56 14.06
CA TRP A 32 23.32 -13.32 12.70
C TRP A 32 22.30 -12.51 11.89
N SER A 33 20.99 -12.77 12.05
CA SER A 33 19.92 -12.02 11.39
C SER A 33 19.89 -10.55 11.81
N HIS A 34 20.15 -10.27 13.09
CA HIS A 34 20.17 -8.90 13.60
C HIS A 34 21.45 -8.11 13.31
N SER A 35 22.53 -8.78 12.88
CA SER A 35 23.83 -8.14 12.69
C SER A 35 24.28 -8.16 11.23
N VAL A 36 24.47 -9.36 10.68
CA VAL A 36 25.10 -9.56 9.37
C VAL A 36 24.07 -9.54 8.25
N LEU A 37 22.89 -10.11 8.46
CA LEU A 37 21.86 -10.18 7.41
C LEU A 37 21.44 -8.79 6.94
N GLU A 38 21.14 -7.86 7.85
CA GLU A 38 20.72 -6.51 7.48
C GLU A 38 21.80 -5.78 6.66
N GLN A 39 23.06 -5.94 7.04
CA GLN A 39 24.20 -5.35 6.32
C GLN A 39 24.38 -5.96 4.93
N GLU A 40 24.34 -7.29 4.82
CA GLU A 40 24.47 -8.00 3.55
C GLU A 40 23.33 -7.65 2.59
N LEU A 41 22.10 -7.53 3.11
CA LEU A 41 20.94 -7.13 2.32
C LEU A 41 21.04 -5.67 1.87
N ASP A 42 21.42 -4.75 2.76
CA ASP A 42 21.58 -3.33 2.40
C ASP A 42 22.67 -3.13 1.34
N VAL A 43 23.82 -3.81 1.47
CA VAL A 43 24.88 -3.77 0.44
C VAL A 43 24.36 -4.34 -0.88
N PHE A 44 23.73 -5.51 -0.86
CA PHE A 44 23.20 -6.13 -2.07
C PHE A 44 22.15 -5.26 -2.78
N PHE A 45 21.20 -4.69 -2.04
CA PHE A 45 20.13 -3.87 -2.61
C PHE A 45 20.62 -2.50 -3.06
N SER A 46 21.53 -1.87 -2.33
CA SER A 46 22.09 -0.57 -2.74
C SER A 46 22.91 -0.66 -4.04
N GLU A 47 23.58 -1.78 -4.30
CA GLU A 47 24.31 -2.00 -5.55
C GLU A 47 23.40 -2.30 -6.75
N ARG A 48 22.30 -3.03 -6.52
CA ARG A 48 21.41 -3.51 -7.59
C ARG A 48 20.19 -2.63 -7.84
N CYS A 49 19.67 -1.94 -6.82
CA CYS A 49 18.49 -1.08 -6.92
C CYS A 49 18.91 0.34 -7.33
N PRO A 50 18.53 0.81 -8.53
CA PRO A 50 18.84 2.18 -8.93
C PRO A 50 18.20 3.18 -7.95
N ALA A 51 18.88 4.30 -7.67
CA ALA A 51 18.36 5.34 -6.77
C ALA A 51 17.01 5.94 -7.22
N HIS A 52 16.68 5.78 -8.50
CA HIS A 52 15.40 6.17 -9.09
C HIS A 52 14.40 5.01 -9.15
N GLN A 53 14.59 3.90 -8.44
CA GLN A 53 13.63 2.80 -8.43
C GLN A 53 13.45 2.29 -6.99
N THR A 54 12.25 1.82 -6.69
CA THR A 54 11.92 1.08 -5.49
C THR A 54 11.44 -0.29 -5.92
N TRP A 55 12.12 -1.34 -5.49
CA TRP A 55 11.71 -2.71 -5.80
C TRP A 55 10.88 -3.26 -4.64
N ARG A 56 9.61 -3.55 -4.90
CA ARG A 56 8.72 -4.17 -3.94
C ARG A 56 8.59 -5.66 -4.22
N ILE A 57 8.96 -6.46 -3.24
CA ILE A 57 8.79 -7.92 -3.30
C ILE A 57 7.75 -8.32 -2.26
N ASP A 58 6.64 -8.92 -2.70
CA ASP A 58 5.57 -9.31 -1.79
C ASP A 58 5.98 -10.51 -0.92
N THR A 59 6.74 -11.48 -1.47
CA THR A 59 7.37 -12.58 -0.72
C THR A 59 8.61 -13.09 -1.46
N LEU A 60 9.72 -13.26 -0.73
CA LEU A 60 10.95 -13.89 -1.21
C LEU A 60 11.23 -15.12 -0.35
N GLN A 61 11.23 -16.30 -0.97
CA GLN A 61 11.64 -17.55 -0.32
C GLN A 61 13.00 -17.93 -0.86
N LEU A 62 13.94 -18.17 0.05
CA LEU A 62 15.29 -18.61 -0.27
C LEU A 62 15.50 -19.96 0.37
N ASP A 63 15.84 -20.95 -0.46
CA ASP A 63 16.29 -22.25 0.00
C ASP A 63 17.82 -22.23 0.11
N LEU A 64 18.34 -22.48 1.31
CA LEU A 64 19.78 -22.48 1.60
C LEU A 64 20.36 -23.91 1.61
N GLY A 65 19.51 -24.92 1.46
CA GLY A 65 19.86 -26.33 1.54
C GLY A 65 20.46 -26.74 2.90
N ASP A 66 21.15 -27.88 2.89
CA ASP A 66 21.75 -28.45 4.09
C ASP A 66 23.11 -27.83 4.40
N ILE A 67 23.25 -27.25 5.58
CA ILE A 67 24.48 -26.60 6.05
C ILE A 67 24.94 -27.32 7.32
N ALA A 68 26.22 -27.71 7.36
CA ALA A 68 26.80 -28.31 8.57
C ALA A 68 26.93 -27.25 9.67
N LEU A 69 26.54 -27.59 10.90
CA LEU A 69 26.56 -26.63 12.02
C LEU A 69 27.96 -26.06 12.28
N GLU A 70 29.00 -26.88 12.09
CA GLU A 70 30.40 -26.54 12.30
C GLU A 70 30.89 -25.43 11.34
N ASP A 71 30.41 -25.46 10.09
CA ASP A 71 30.82 -24.53 9.04
C ASP A 71 29.80 -23.39 8.83
N MET A 72 28.73 -23.37 9.63
CA MET A 72 27.59 -22.50 9.42
C MET A 72 27.94 -21.02 9.40
N ALA A 73 28.89 -20.58 10.25
CA ALA A 73 29.34 -19.20 10.30
C ALA A 73 29.94 -18.70 8.97
N LEU A 74 30.49 -19.62 8.17
CA LEU A 74 31.11 -19.32 6.89
C LEU A 74 30.20 -19.67 5.70
N GLU A 75 29.47 -20.79 5.77
CA GLU A 75 28.60 -21.24 4.70
C GLU A 75 27.30 -20.43 4.59
N LEU A 76 26.68 -20.04 5.71
CA LEU A 76 25.38 -19.36 5.69
C LEU A 76 25.42 -18.03 4.91
N PRO A 77 26.36 -17.09 5.16
CA PRO A 77 26.43 -15.85 4.39
C PRO A 77 26.71 -16.12 2.91
N ARG A 78 27.59 -17.08 2.63
CA ARG A 78 27.98 -17.43 1.26
C ARG A 78 26.80 -17.98 0.46
N ARG A 79 26.05 -18.93 1.04
CA ARG A 79 24.88 -19.52 0.39
C ARG A 79 23.74 -18.54 0.27
N LEU A 80 23.48 -17.71 1.30
CA LEU A 80 22.50 -16.64 1.21
C LEU A 80 22.78 -15.76 -0.01
N ARG A 81 24.01 -15.27 -0.18
CA ARG A 81 24.36 -14.38 -1.29
C ARG A 81 24.11 -15.03 -2.64
N VAL A 82 24.49 -16.30 -2.80
CA VAL A 82 24.27 -17.06 -4.04
C VAL A 82 22.78 -17.26 -4.31
N CYS A 83 22.02 -17.79 -3.34
CA CYS A 83 20.59 -18.03 -3.51
C CYS A 83 19.80 -16.74 -3.73
N LEU A 84 20.21 -15.66 -3.06
CA LEU A 84 19.60 -14.34 -3.24
C LEU A 84 19.89 -13.79 -4.64
N GLN A 85 21.13 -13.91 -5.15
CA GLN A 85 21.45 -13.56 -6.54
C GLN A 85 20.60 -14.35 -7.53
N THR A 86 20.56 -15.68 -7.39
CA THR A 86 19.78 -16.56 -8.27
C THR A 86 18.30 -16.20 -8.25
N ALA A 87 17.70 -16.06 -7.06
CA ALA A 87 16.30 -15.70 -6.93
C ALA A 87 15.99 -14.32 -7.55
N PHE A 88 16.90 -13.35 -7.44
CA PHE A 88 16.72 -12.05 -8.07
C PHE A 88 16.87 -12.08 -9.59
N ASP A 89 17.85 -12.80 -10.11
CA ASP A 89 18.06 -12.92 -11.55
C ASP A 89 16.88 -13.68 -12.20
N GLU A 90 16.30 -14.67 -11.51
CA GLU A 90 15.03 -15.29 -11.88
C GLU A 90 13.86 -14.30 -11.84
N LEU A 91 13.70 -13.53 -10.77
CA LEU A 91 12.65 -12.51 -10.65
C LEU A 91 12.75 -11.43 -11.73
N LEU A 92 13.97 -11.09 -12.18
CA LEU A 92 14.22 -10.08 -13.20
C LEU A 92 14.08 -10.62 -14.63
N SER A 93 14.34 -11.91 -14.85
CA SER A 93 14.25 -12.56 -16.17
C SER A 93 12.83 -12.96 -16.56
N LEU A 94 11.91 -13.05 -15.60
CA LEU A 94 10.49 -13.33 -15.88
C LEU A 94 9.89 -12.27 -16.84
N PRO A 95 9.23 -12.69 -17.94
CA PRO A 95 8.63 -11.77 -18.90
C PRO A 95 7.57 -10.91 -18.21
N ARG A 96 7.85 -9.60 -18.12
CA ARG A 96 6.89 -8.60 -17.63
C ARG A 96 5.81 -8.41 -18.69
N SER A 97 4.81 -9.29 -18.69
CA SER A 97 3.71 -9.21 -19.64
C SER A 97 2.99 -7.88 -19.50
N SER A 98 2.98 -7.12 -20.58
CA SER A 98 2.37 -5.81 -20.68
C SER A 98 0.85 -5.86 -20.50
N ALA A 99 0.38 -5.01 -19.61
CA ALA A 99 -0.94 -4.35 -19.58
C ALA A 99 -2.26 -5.15 -19.51
N SER A 100 -2.31 -6.48 -19.42
CA SER A 100 -3.64 -7.13 -19.27
C SER A 100 -3.74 -8.46 -18.52
N SER A 101 -2.64 -9.10 -18.12
CA SER A 101 -2.73 -10.29 -17.25
C SER A 101 -2.51 -9.90 -15.80
N ARG A 102 -3.53 -10.11 -14.97
CA ARG A 102 -3.52 -10.01 -13.49
C ARG A 102 -2.67 -11.12 -12.85
N THR A 103 -1.55 -11.49 -13.45
CA THR A 103 -0.60 -12.41 -12.84
C THR A 103 0.23 -11.58 -11.88
N GLU A 104 0.00 -11.78 -10.58
CA GLU A 104 0.68 -11.09 -9.49
C GLU A 104 2.16 -11.49 -9.50
N SER A 105 2.97 -10.80 -10.29
CA SER A 105 4.42 -10.92 -10.20
C SER A 105 4.85 -10.50 -8.79
N ASN A 106 5.54 -11.39 -8.07
CA ASN A 106 6.03 -11.14 -6.71
C ASN A 106 6.93 -9.91 -6.63
N LEU A 107 7.60 -9.53 -7.73
CA LEU A 107 8.44 -8.34 -7.84
C LEU A 107 7.72 -7.24 -8.63
N ARG A 108 7.47 -6.10 -7.98
CA ARG A 108 6.98 -4.85 -8.56
C ARG A 108 8.12 -3.83 -8.55
N ILE A 109 8.58 -3.44 -9.73
CA ILE A 109 9.52 -2.32 -9.85
C ILE A 109 8.70 -1.04 -9.94
N LEU A 110 8.94 -0.16 -8.98
CA LEU A 110 8.34 1.14 -8.87
C LEU A 110 9.42 2.15 -9.26
N ASP A 111 9.42 2.64 -10.50
CA ASP A 111 10.33 3.72 -10.88
C ASP A 111 9.99 4.97 -10.05
N MET A 112 10.91 5.63 -9.35
CA MET A 112 10.70 6.88 -8.61
C MET A 112 10.16 8.01 -9.50
N GLY A 113 10.11 7.81 -10.82
CA GLY A 113 9.08 8.39 -11.69
C GLY A 113 7.66 7.87 -11.47
N GLN A 114 7.27 7.49 -10.23
CA GLN A 114 5.94 6.97 -9.92
C GLN A 114 4.98 8.13 -9.96
N THR A 115 4.06 8.04 -10.89
CA THR A 115 3.07 9.06 -11.13
C THR A 115 2.26 9.31 -9.85
N LEU A 116 1.83 10.56 -9.67
CA LEU A 116 0.88 10.94 -8.61
C LEU A 116 -0.35 10.00 -8.59
N GLU A 117 -0.68 9.36 -9.71
CA GLU A 117 -1.74 8.36 -9.88
C GLU A 117 -1.55 7.11 -9.02
N ASP A 118 -0.35 6.54 -8.97
CA ASP A 118 -0.08 5.32 -8.18
C ASP A 118 -0.29 5.59 -6.69
N SER A 119 0.06 6.80 -6.27
CA SER A 119 -0.15 7.29 -4.90
C SER A 119 -1.64 7.44 -4.59
N LEU A 120 -2.42 7.97 -5.54
CA LEU A 120 -3.88 8.06 -5.45
C LEU A 120 -4.52 6.66 -5.40
N ILE A 121 -4.10 5.72 -6.25
CA ILE A 121 -4.60 4.34 -6.27
C ILE A 121 -4.32 3.64 -4.93
N GLY A 122 -3.10 3.76 -4.43
CA GLY A 122 -2.70 3.16 -3.14
C GLY A 122 -3.53 3.71 -1.98
N PHE A 123 -3.69 5.03 -1.92
CA PHE A 123 -4.56 5.67 -0.94
C PHE A 123 -6.02 5.21 -1.06
N LEU A 124 -6.57 5.18 -2.27
CA LEU A 124 -7.96 4.79 -2.49
C LEU A 124 -8.21 3.33 -2.11
N ARG A 125 -7.21 2.45 -2.16
CA ARG A 125 -7.31 1.05 -1.72
C ARG A 125 -7.16 0.88 -0.22
N HIS A 126 -6.20 1.57 0.41
CA HIS A 126 -5.81 1.30 1.80
C HIS A 126 -6.24 2.37 2.82
N GLY A 127 -6.47 3.61 2.40
CA GLY A 127 -6.95 4.71 3.25
C GLY A 127 -5.85 5.45 4.00
N SER A 128 -4.61 5.09 3.74
CA SER A 128 -3.42 5.79 4.18
C SER A 128 -2.54 6.10 2.97
N MET A 129 -1.72 7.13 3.10
CA MET A 129 -0.68 7.38 2.11
C MET A 129 0.23 6.14 2.03
N PRO A 130 0.62 5.71 0.82
CA PRO A 130 1.55 4.62 0.71
C PRO A 130 2.85 4.95 1.43
N TRP A 131 3.40 4.00 2.20
CA TRP A 131 4.63 4.20 2.98
C TRP A 131 5.85 4.55 2.13
N TRP A 132 5.81 4.23 0.83
CA TRP A 132 6.85 4.57 -0.15
C TRP A 132 6.71 5.98 -0.72
N PHE A 133 5.61 6.69 -0.47
CA PHE A 133 5.44 8.05 -0.95
C PHE A 133 6.28 9.00 -0.09
N LYS A 134 7.42 9.44 -0.64
CA LYS A 134 8.41 10.28 0.07
C LYS A 134 8.13 11.79 -0.05
N ASP A 135 7.13 12.20 -0.83
CA ASP A 135 6.81 13.61 -1.00
C ASP A 135 6.00 14.14 0.20
N ALA A 136 6.26 15.39 0.60
CA ALA A 136 5.59 16.04 1.72
C ALA A 136 4.11 16.36 1.43
N ARG A 137 3.67 16.25 0.17
CA ARG A 137 2.29 16.49 -0.24
C ARG A 137 1.34 15.47 0.38
N ASN A 138 0.21 15.95 0.87
CA ASN A 138 -0.87 15.06 1.29
C ASN A 138 -1.71 14.60 0.07
N ILE A 139 -2.58 13.61 0.28
CA ILE A 139 -3.44 13.07 -0.78
C ILE A 139 -4.30 14.13 -1.48
N GLN A 140 -4.73 15.15 -0.73
CA GLN A 140 -5.57 16.21 -1.25
C GLN A 140 -4.82 17.08 -2.26
N GLN A 141 -3.56 17.42 -1.97
CA GLN A 141 -2.68 18.15 -2.89
C GLN A 141 -2.31 17.32 -4.13
N ILE A 142 -2.06 16.02 -3.95
CA ILE A 142 -1.82 15.08 -5.06
C ILE A 142 -3.03 15.05 -5.99
N LEU A 143 -4.24 14.93 -5.42
CA LEU A 143 -5.48 14.89 -6.18
C LEU A 143 -5.77 16.22 -6.88
N ASP A 144 -5.53 17.37 -6.23
CA ASP A 144 -5.72 18.68 -6.84
C ASP A 144 -4.84 18.87 -8.07
N GLN A 145 -3.59 18.41 -8.00
CA GLN A 145 -2.67 18.42 -9.13
C GLN A 145 -3.12 17.47 -10.24
N LEU A 146 -3.46 16.22 -9.90
CA LEU A 146 -3.94 15.24 -10.88
C LEU A 146 -5.23 15.69 -11.59
N LEU A 147 -6.17 16.30 -10.88
CA LEU A 147 -7.40 16.86 -11.46
C LEU A 147 -7.12 18.04 -12.40
N SER A 148 -5.98 18.70 -12.26
CA SER A 148 -5.61 19.87 -13.06
C SER A 148 -4.74 19.49 -14.27
N GLU A 149 -3.82 18.56 -14.09
CA GLU A 149 -2.88 18.13 -15.14
C GLU A 149 -3.41 16.96 -15.97
N GLN A 150 -4.13 16.01 -15.33
CA GLN A 150 -4.49 14.72 -15.94
C GLN A 150 -5.91 14.24 -15.53
N PRO A 151 -6.96 15.05 -15.72
CA PRO A 151 -8.32 14.74 -15.25
C PRO A 151 -8.87 13.41 -15.81
N ASP A 152 -8.62 13.08 -17.08
CA ASP A 152 -9.08 11.82 -17.68
C ASP A 152 -8.49 10.57 -17.01
N ARG A 153 -7.26 10.68 -16.48
CA ARG A 153 -6.63 9.59 -15.73
C ARG A 153 -7.29 9.40 -14.38
N VAL A 154 -7.59 10.49 -13.67
CA VAL A 154 -8.36 10.44 -12.41
C VAL A 154 -9.74 9.82 -12.63
N ALA A 155 -10.43 10.19 -13.72
CA ALA A 155 -11.73 9.63 -14.07
C ALA A 155 -11.66 8.10 -14.26
N ARG A 156 -10.64 7.61 -14.98
CA ARG A 156 -10.43 6.16 -15.17
C ARG A 156 -10.18 5.42 -13.85
N ILE A 157 -9.31 5.95 -12.99
CA ILE A 157 -9.00 5.36 -11.68
C ILE A 157 -10.27 5.26 -10.82
N LEU A 158 -11.07 6.32 -10.79
CA LEU A 158 -12.29 6.37 -9.99
C LEU A 158 -13.40 5.47 -10.54
N ARG A 159 -13.52 5.31 -11.87
CA ARG A 159 -14.47 4.33 -12.46
C ARG A 159 -14.09 2.89 -12.15
N ASP A 160 -12.80 2.58 -12.19
CA ASP A 160 -12.27 1.25 -11.89
C ASP A 160 -12.43 0.89 -10.41
N LEU A 161 -11.93 1.75 -9.51
CA LEU A 161 -11.92 1.48 -8.07
C LEU A 161 -13.25 1.81 -7.37
N GLY A 162 -14.05 2.71 -7.94
CA GLY A 162 -15.31 3.22 -7.36
C GLY A 162 -16.44 2.18 -7.29
N GLN A 163 -16.25 0.99 -7.87
CA GLN A 163 -17.18 -0.14 -7.68
C GLN A 163 -17.21 -0.63 -6.23
N SER A 164 -16.13 -0.43 -5.47
CA SER A 164 -16.05 -0.77 -4.06
C SER A 164 -16.73 0.28 -3.18
N GLU A 165 -17.63 -0.15 -2.30
CA GLU A 165 -18.30 0.72 -1.32
C GLU A 165 -17.29 1.40 -0.39
N THR A 166 -16.24 0.69 0.03
CA THR A 166 -15.17 1.21 0.86
C THR A 166 -14.43 2.37 0.17
N VAL A 167 -14.18 2.23 -1.14
CA VAL A 167 -13.54 3.28 -1.94
C VAL A 167 -14.47 4.49 -2.08
N ARG A 168 -15.76 4.27 -2.35
CA ARG A 168 -16.75 5.37 -2.44
C ARG A 168 -16.85 6.16 -1.15
N LYS A 169 -16.94 5.47 0.00
CA LYS A 169 -16.89 6.12 1.31
C LYS A 169 -15.60 6.93 1.41
N ARG A 170 -14.44 6.33 1.16
CA ARG A 170 -13.16 7.04 1.26
C ARG A 170 -13.11 8.33 0.44
N VAL A 171 -13.60 8.28 -0.81
CA VAL A 171 -13.72 9.45 -1.68
C VAL A 171 -14.56 10.55 -1.01
N VAL A 172 -15.74 10.20 -0.51
CA VAL A 172 -16.67 11.14 0.16
C VAL A 172 -16.10 11.71 1.46
N TRP A 173 -15.54 10.86 2.32
CA TRP A 173 -15.17 11.25 3.69
C TRP A 173 -13.76 11.85 3.82
N GLN A 174 -12.82 11.53 2.92
CA GLN A 174 -11.40 11.89 3.09
C GLN A 174 -10.88 12.93 2.08
N LEU A 175 -11.55 13.11 0.93
CA LEU A 175 -11.07 14.04 -0.11
C LEU A 175 -11.68 15.45 -0.01
N GLY A 176 -12.78 15.60 0.73
CA GLY A 176 -13.45 16.88 1.01
C GLY A 176 -14.42 17.33 -0.08
N GLU A 177 -15.43 18.11 0.32
CA GLU A 177 -16.59 18.49 -0.52
C GLU A 177 -16.20 19.20 -1.83
N THR A 178 -15.23 20.11 -1.79
CA THR A 178 -14.77 20.85 -2.98
C THR A 178 -14.25 19.91 -4.08
N ARG A 179 -13.51 18.86 -3.70
CA ARG A 179 -12.93 17.90 -4.65
C ARG A 179 -13.98 16.92 -5.13
N LEU A 180 -14.97 16.59 -4.29
CA LEU A 180 -16.12 15.79 -4.70
C LEU A 180 -16.91 16.45 -5.83
N GLY A 181 -17.18 17.76 -5.73
CA GLY A 181 -17.84 18.49 -6.82
C GLY A 181 -17.08 18.38 -8.14
N ARG A 182 -15.75 18.53 -8.10
CA ARG A 182 -14.89 18.36 -9.28
C ARG A 182 -14.91 16.93 -9.83
N ILE A 183 -14.86 15.93 -8.94
CA ILE A 183 -14.91 14.51 -9.30
C ILE A 183 -16.26 14.15 -9.94
N ILE A 184 -17.37 14.61 -9.38
CA ILE A 184 -18.71 14.35 -9.92
C ILE A 184 -18.85 14.99 -11.30
N GLY A 185 -18.42 16.25 -11.46
CA GLY A 185 -18.36 16.94 -12.74
C GLY A 185 -17.53 16.21 -13.80
N LEU A 186 -16.44 15.58 -13.36
CA LEU A 186 -15.51 14.83 -14.21
C LEU A 186 -16.05 13.44 -14.62
N LEU A 187 -16.70 12.73 -13.69
CA LEU A 187 -17.18 11.36 -13.93
C LEU A 187 -18.45 11.33 -14.77
N GLU A 188 -19.33 12.31 -14.60
CA GLU A 188 -20.65 12.38 -15.22
C GLU A 188 -20.87 13.74 -15.89
N PRO A 189 -20.08 14.11 -16.92
CA PRO A 189 -20.14 15.44 -17.55
C PRO A 189 -21.53 15.78 -18.14
N TRP A 190 -22.37 14.78 -18.41
CA TRP A 190 -23.73 14.94 -18.93
C TRP A 190 -24.86 14.84 -17.87
N GLN A 191 -24.55 14.49 -16.61
CA GLN A 191 -25.52 14.42 -15.51
C GLN A 191 -25.09 15.18 -14.24
N ALA A 192 -23.91 15.81 -14.23
CA ALA A 192 -23.33 16.48 -13.06
C ALA A 192 -24.24 17.55 -12.46
N GLU A 193 -24.92 18.35 -13.29
CA GLU A 193 -25.85 19.37 -12.82
C GLU A 193 -27.08 18.77 -12.11
N VAL A 194 -27.59 17.65 -12.61
CA VAL A 194 -28.72 16.93 -12.02
C VAL A 194 -28.29 16.22 -10.72
N ALA A 195 -27.15 15.53 -10.71
CA ALA A 195 -26.62 14.85 -9.52
C ALA A 195 -26.29 15.83 -8.37
N CYS A 196 -25.69 16.98 -8.70
CA CYS A 196 -25.43 18.04 -7.72
C CYS A 196 -26.71 18.67 -7.19
N THR A 197 -27.72 18.87 -8.04
CA THR A 197 -29.04 19.38 -7.62
C THR A 197 -29.74 18.41 -6.67
N TYR A 198 -29.70 17.10 -6.95
CA TYR A 198 -30.26 16.08 -6.05
C TYR A 198 -29.52 15.99 -4.70
N ALA A 199 -28.19 16.02 -4.70
CA ALA A 199 -27.40 16.01 -3.47
C ALA A 199 -27.71 17.24 -2.59
N HIS A 200 -27.85 18.42 -3.20
CA HIS A 200 -28.20 19.65 -2.49
C HIS A 200 -29.62 19.61 -1.91
N GLN A 201 -30.59 19.10 -2.67
CA GLN A 201 -31.98 18.92 -2.20
C GLN A 201 -32.06 17.91 -1.04
N PHE A 202 -31.24 16.86 -1.07
CA PHE A 202 -31.23 15.85 -0.01
C PHE A 202 -30.71 16.42 1.33
N ILE A 203 -29.66 17.26 1.29
CA ILE A 203 -29.12 17.94 2.47
C ILE A 203 -30.13 18.95 3.04
N VAL A 204 -30.80 19.73 2.18
CA VAL A 204 -31.83 20.69 2.60
C VAL A 204 -33.05 20.00 3.24
N LEU A 205 -33.49 18.87 2.68
CA LEU A 205 -34.58 18.08 3.25
C LEU A 205 -34.21 17.43 4.58
N HIS A 206 -32.96 16.97 4.73
CA HIS A 206 -32.46 16.39 5.97
C HIS A 206 -32.32 17.46 7.08
N ASN A 207 -31.93 18.69 6.74
CA ASN A 207 -31.87 19.80 7.68
C ASN A 207 -33.26 20.33 8.09
N LYS A 208 -34.28 20.25 7.21
CA LYS A 208 -35.67 20.59 7.57
C LYS A 208 -36.33 19.58 8.50
N ARG A 209 -35.90 18.31 8.51
CA ARG A 209 -36.40 17.28 9.45
C ARG A 209 -35.75 17.31 10.83
N ASN A 210 -34.62 17.99 10.98
CA ASN A 210 -33.85 18.04 12.22
C ASN A 210 -34.01 19.35 13.03
N VAL A 211 -35.10 20.11 12.83
CA VAL A 211 -35.51 21.08 13.85
C VAL A 211 -36.12 20.27 15.01
N PRO A 212 -35.50 20.20 16.20
CA PRO A 212 -36.06 19.45 17.31
C PRO A 212 -37.37 20.15 17.72
N ASN A 213 -38.42 19.36 17.87
CA ASN A 213 -39.68 19.81 18.44
C ASN A 213 -39.49 20.06 19.95
N ALA A 214 -38.76 21.11 20.30
CA ALA A 214 -38.64 21.60 21.67
C ALA A 214 -39.83 22.53 21.95
N ASN A 215 -41.03 21.96 22.11
CA ASN A 215 -42.12 22.49 22.93
C ASN A 215 -43.34 21.55 22.88
N SER A 216 -43.22 20.39 23.53
CA SER A 216 -44.40 19.65 23.99
C SER A 216 -44.05 18.82 25.22
N ALA A 217 -43.64 19.51 26.28
CA ALA A 217 -43.65 18.97 27.63
C ALA A 217 -44.15 20.06 28.57
N THR A 218 -45.48 20.11 28.75
CA THR A 218 -46.19 20.32 30.03
C THR A 218 -47.65 20.59 29.70
N THR A 219 -48.48 19.55 29.65
CA THR A 219 -49.88 19.59 30.10
C THR A 219 -50.34 18.15 30.20
N ALA A 220 -50.39 17.62 31.42
CA ALA A 220 -51.40 16.66 31.87
C ALA A 220 -51.08 16.20 33.30
N ILE A 221 -51.61 16.91 34.30
CA ILE A 221 -51.98 16.25 35.57
C ILE A 221 -53.42 16.66 35.90
N ARG A 222 -54.33 15.76 35.50
CA ARG A 222 -55.54 15.26 36.19
C ARG A 222 -56.48 16.25 36.93
N SER A 223 -57.66 16.40 36.34
CA SER A 223 -59.00 16.10 36.90
C SER A 223 -59.24 16.26 38.41
N GLY A 224 -60.09 17.23 38.74
CA GLY A 224 -60.94 17.36 39.92
C GLY A 224 -62.06 18.35 39.61
#